data_AF-A0A0M0GDT7-F1
#
_entry.id   AF-A0A0M0GDT7-F1
#
_cell.length_a   1.000
_cell.length_b   1.000
_cell.length_c   1.000
_cell.angle_alpha   90.00
_cell.angle_beta   90.00
_cell.angle_gamma   90.00
#
_symmetry.space_group_name_H-M   'P 1'
#
loop_
_entity.id
_entity.type
_entity.pdbx_description
1 polymer ?
#
loop_
_entity_poly.entity_id
_entity_poly.type
_entity_poly.pdbx_seq_one_letter_code
_entity_poly.pdbx_strand_id
1 'polypeptide(L)'
;MDYEVFLVSRMQEVYSQTKEPKKAILAGIQDSGKVVIAAGLIMIAVFVGFMLTPDAMIRSIGMALAFRVLFDAFVVRLTLVPAVMTLMGKAAWYLPKWLDNILPKIDVEGESILKHKEHKTERKSS
;
A
#
# COMPACT_ATOMS: atom_id res chain seq x y z
N MET A 1 -4.82 6.59 -6.30
CA MET A 1 -3.48 6.08 -6.73
C MET A 1 -2.61 5.79 -5.50
N ASP A 2 -3.20 5.81 -4.29
CA ASP A 2 -2.46 6.02 -3.05
C ASP A 2 -2.40 4.75 -2.18
N TYR A 3 -3.37 3.84 -2.32
CA TYR A 3 -3.44 2.61 -1.53
C TYR A 3 -2.32 1.61 -1.83
N GLU A 4 -1.88 1.53 -3.08
CA GLU A 4 -0.73 0.68 -3.43
C GLU A 4 0.56 1.24 -2.86
N VAL A 5 0.72 2.56 -2.84
CA VAL A 5 1.89 3.19 -2.23
C VAL A 5 1.89 2.93 -0.73
N PHE A 6 0.74 3.04 -0.05
CA PHE A 6 0.64 2.71 1.38
C PHE A 6 0.89 1.22 1.67
N LEU A 7 0.30 0.32 0.88
CA LEU A 7 0.49 -1.13 0.97
C LEU A 7 1.97 -1.49 0.79
N VAL A 8 2.57 -1.04 -0.32
CA VAL A 8 3.95 -1.37 -0.69
C VAL A 8 4.95 -0.73 0.28
N SER A 9 4.69 0.50 0.75
CA SER A 9 5.56 1.16 1.75
C SER A 9 5.58 0.38 3.06
N ARG A 10 4.41 -0.06 3.54
CA ARG A 10 4.32 -0.87 4.77
C ARG A 10 4.98 -2.24 4.61
N MET A 11 4.78 -2.89 3.45
CA MET A 11 5.48 -4.14 3.13
C MET A 11 7.01 -3.92 3.10
N GLN A 12 7.49 -2.82 2.53
CA GLN A 12 8.91 -2.50 2.45
C GLN A 12 9.52 -2.23 3.82
N GLU A 13 8.81 -1.52 4.69
CA GLU A 13 9.21 -1.23 6.07
C GLU A 13 9.43 -2.53 6.87
N VAL A 14 8.43 -3.43 6.86
CA VAL A 14 8.51 -4.72 7.56
C VAL A 14 9.56 -5.63 6.92
N TYR A 15 9.72 -5.60 5.60
CA TYR A 15 10.76 -6.36 4.89
C TYR A 15 12.16 -5.84 5.23
N SER A 16 12.35 -4.53 5.38
CA SER A 16 13.63 -3.93 5.75
C SER A 16 14.12 -4.46 7.11
N GLN A 17 13.21 -4.56 8.07
CA GLN A 17 13.47 -5.03 9.43
C GLN A 17 13.62 -6.56 9.53
N THR A 18 12.70 -7.33 8.93
CA THR A 18 12.65 -8.80 9.12
C THR A 18 13.40 -9.60 8.07
N LYS A 19 13.66 -9.03 6.89
CA LYS A 19 14.18 -9.73 5.69
C LYS A 19 13.37 -10.97 5.27
N GLU A 20 12.14 -11.11 5.77
CA GLU A 20 11.24 -12.24 5.47
C GLU A 20 10.09 -11.77 4.56
N PRO A 21 10.05 -12.21 3.28
CA PRO A 21 9.02 -11.83 2.31
C PRO A 21 7.59 -12.09 2.78
N LYS A 22 7.35 -13.25 3.39
CA LYS A 22 6.00 -13.68 3.79
C LYS A 22 5.43 -12.81 4.92
N LYS A 23 6.26 -12.47 5.91
CA LYS A 23 5.85 -11.58 7.01
C LYS A 23 5.55 -10.17 6.53
N ALA A 24 6.38 -9.65 5.62
CA ALA A 24 6.17 -8.34 5.01
C ALA A 24 4.84 -8.25 4.26
N ILE A 25 4.53 -9.24 3.42
CA ILE A 25 3.26 -9.29 2.69
C ILE A 25 2.08 -9.37 3.66
N LEU A 26 2.14 -10.24 4.68
CA LEU A 26 1.06 -10.41 5.65
C LEU A 26 0.74 -9.10 6.39
N ALA A 27 1.79 -8.40 6.84
CA ALA A 27 1.66 -7.12 7.54
C ALA A 27 1.07 -6.04 6.63
N GLY A 28 1.52 -5.95 5.38
CA GLY A 28 0.97 -5.01 4.41
C GLY A 28 -0.52 -5.23 4.16
N ILE A 29 -0.95 -6.48 3.99
CA ILE A 29 -2.36 -6.83 3.77
C ILE A 29 -3.22 -6.49 4.99
N GLN A 30 -2.74 -6.74 6.21
CA GLN A 30 -3.49 -6.46 7.44
C GLN A 30 -3.82 -4.98 7.63
N ASP A 31 -2.85 -4.09 7.39
CA ASP A 31 -3.05 -2.65 7.54
C ASP A 31 -3.88 -2.06 6.37
N SER A 32 -3.61 -2.52 5.15
CA SER A 32 -4.24 -1.96 3.94
C SER A 32 -5.66 -2.47 3.72
N GLY A 33 -5.97 -3.67 4.21
CA GLY A 33 -7.26 -4.33 3.98
C GLY A 33 -8.44 -3.50 4.48
N LYS A 34 -8.33 -2.88 5.66
CA LYS A 34 -9.42 -2.05 6.23
C LYS A 34 -9.72 -0.82 5.36
N VAL A 35 -8.67 -0.19 4.83
CA VAL A 35 -8.80 1.01 3.99
C VAL A 35 -9.45 0.65 2.65
N VAL A 36 -9.04 -0.47 2.04
CA VAL A 36 -9.63 -0.93 0.77
C VAL A 36 -11.10 -1.31 0.95
N ILE A 37 -11.47 -1.96 2.05
CA ILE A 37 -12.87 -2.29 2.36
C ILE A 37 -13.70 -1.02 2.52
N ALA A 38 -13.19 -0.01 3.24
CA ALA A 38 -13.88 1.27 3.42
C ALA A 38 -14.11 1.99 2.07
N ALA A 39 -13.08 2.04 1.21
CA ALA A 39 -13.21 2.59 -0.13
C ALA A 39 -14.23 1.79 -0.98
N GLY A 40 -14.21 0.46 -0.90
CA GLY A 40 -15.18 -0.40 -1.57
C GLY A 40 -16.63 -0.15 -1.16
N LEU A 41 -16.88 0.09 0.13
CA LEU A 41 -18.22 0.41 0.64
C LEU A 41 -18.75 1.73 0.08
N ILE A 42 -17.93 2.78 0.06
CA ILE A 42 -18.31 4.09 -0.50
C ILE A 42 -18.67 3.95 -1.99
N MET A 43 -17.88 3.18 -2.72
CA MET A 43 -18.08 2.91 -4.14
C MET A 43 -19.40 2.19 -4.40
N ILE A 44 -19.71 1.14 -3.62
CA ILE A 44 -21.00 0.45 -3.69
C ILE A 44 -22.16 1.42 -3.45
N ALA A 45 -22.05 2.29 -2.44
CA ALA A 45 -23.10 3.28 -2.14
C ALA A 45 -23.34 4.25 -3.32
N VAL A 46 -22.27 4.76 -3.95
CA VAL A 46 -22.37 5.64 -5.12
C VAL A 46 -23.05 4.93 -6.30
N PHE A 47 -22.67 3.68 -6.58
CA PHE A 47 -23.23 2.93 -7.71
C PHE A 47 -24.70 2.53 -7.51
N VAL A 48 -25.09 2.19 -6.29
CA VAL A 48 -26.51 2.00 -5.94
C VAL A 48 -27.30 3.29 -6.21
N GLY A 49 -26.72 4.46 -5.95
CA GLY A 49 -27.31 5.75 -6.30
C GLY A 49 -27.57 5.92 -7.80
N PHE A 50 -26.64 5.51 -8.67
CA PHE A 50 -26.85 5.57 -10.12
C PHE A 50 -27.96 4.63 -10.62
N MET A 51 -28.24 3.52 -9.93
CA MET A 51 -29.35 2.62 -10.30
C MET A 51 -30.73 3.26 -10.11
N LEU A 52 -30.84 4.27 -9.26
CA LEU A 52 -32.08 5.01 -8.99
C LEU A 52 -32.34 6.12 -10.02
N THR A 53 -31.43 6.35 -10.96
CA THR A 53 -31.58 7.40 -11.98
C THR A 53 -32.54 6.93 -13.09
N PRO A 54 -33.57 7.73 -13.44
CA PRO A 54 -34.55 7.37 -14.48
C PRO A 54 -33.99 7.47 -15.92
N ASP A 55 -32.89 8.21 -16.11
CA ASP A 55 -32.22 8.32 -17.41
C ASP A 55 -31.45 7.03 -17.75
N ALA A 56 -31.83 6.40 -18.87
CA ALA A 56 -31.25 5.13 -19.33
C ALA A 56 -29.77 5.24 -19.74
N MET A 57 -29.34 6.39 -20.26
CA MET A 57 -27.95 6.62 -20.65
C MET A 57 -27.08 6.69 -19.40
N ILE A 58 -27.47 7.48 -18.40
CA ILE A 58 -26.75 7.62 -17.13
C ILE A 58 -26.68 6.27 -16.40
N ARG A 59 -27.79 5.51 -16.38
CA ARG A 59 -27.82 4.18 -15.75
C ARG A 59 -26.86 3.19 -16.40
N SER A 60 -26.74 3.20 -17.74
CA SER A 60 -25.83 2.31 -18.46
C SER A 60 -24.34 2.63 -18.21
N ILE A 61 -23.98 3.91 -18.23
CA ILE A 61 -22.62 4.38 -17.95
C ILE A 61 -22.27 4.13 -16.48
N GLY A 62 -23.22 4.41 -15.58
CA GLY A 62 -23.09 4.14 -14.15
C GLY A 62 -22.83 2.66 -13.86
N MET A 63 -23.54 1.74 -14.53
CA MET A 63 -23.29 0.29 -14.39
C MET A 63 -21.93 -0.14 -14.94
N ALA A 64 -21.50 0.39 -16.09
CA ALA A 64 -20.19 0.06 -16.66
C ALA A 64 -19.04 0.52 -15.75
N LEU A 65 -19.14 1.74 -15.22
CA LEU A 65 -18.19 2.27 -14.25
C LEU A 65 -18.23 1.48 -12.93
N ALA A 66 -19.43 1.12 -12.46
CA ALA A 66 -19.61 0.29 -11.28
C ALA A 66 -18.85 -1.01 -11.37
N PHE A 67 -19.10 -1.76 -12.45
CA PHE A 67 -18.45 -3.03 -12.69
C PHE A 67 -16.94 -2.89 -12.82
N ARG A 68 -16.48 -1.88 -13.58
CA ARG A 68 -15.05 -1.63 -13.81
C ARG A 68 -14.31 -1.38 -12.49
N VAL A 69 -14.82 -0.52 -11.62
CA VAL A 69 -14.08 -0.19 -10.40
C VAL A 69 -14.25 -1.24 -9.32
N LEU A 70 -15.41 -1.92 -9.24
CA LEU A 70 -15.56 -3.07 -8.35
C LEU A 70 -14.56 -4.16 -8.74
N PHE A 71 -14.42 -4.46 -10.03
CA PHE A 71 -13.43 -5.41 -10.53
C PHE A 71 -12.00 -4.98 -10.20
N ASP A 72 -11.61 -3.72 -10.44
CA ASP A 72 -10.27 -3.21 -10.11
C ASP A 72 -9.97 -3.33 -8.60
N ALA A 73 -10.91 -2.93 -7.75
CA ALA A 73 -10.72 -2.92 -6.30
C ALA A 73 -10.54 -4.34 -5.73
N PHE A 74 -11.33 -5.32 -6.20
CA PHE A 74 -11.30 -6.67 -5.63
C PHE A 74 -10.35 -7.62 -6.37
N VAL A 75 -10.45 -7.67 -7.70
CA VAL A 75 -9.68 -8.62 -8.50
C VAL A 75 -8.24 -8.15 -8.66
N VAL A 76 -8.03 -6.88 -9.02
CA VAL A 76 -6.68 -6.38 -9.24
C VAL A 76 -6.00 -6.13 -7.90
N ARG A 77 -6.57 -5.28 -7.04
CA ARG A 77 -5.87 -4.82 -5.82
C ARG A 77 -5.80 -5.83 -4.69
N LEU A 78 -6.89 -6.55 -4.42
CA LEU A 78 -6.91 -7.52 -3.29
C LEU A 78 -6.40 -8.90 -3.68
N THR A 79 -6.39 -9.25 -4.97
CA THR A 79 -6.02 -10.60 -5.42
C THR A 79 -4.76 -10.59 -6.26
N LEU A 80 -4.75 -9.87 -7.40
CA LEU A 80 -3.65 -9.93 -8.36
C LEU A 80 -2.36 -9.34 -7.79
N VAL A 81 -2.42 -8.15 -7.19
CA VAL A 81 -1.23 -7.47 -6.65
C VAL A 81 -0.53 -8.32 -5.56
N PRO A 82 -1.23 -8.80 -4.52
CA PRO A 82 -0.63 -9.67 -3.52
C PRO A 82 -0.13 -11.00 -4.09
N ALA A 83 -0.86 -11.59 -5.04
CA ALA A 83 -0.46 -12.84 -5.68
C ALA A 83 0.85 -12.68 -6.47
N VAL A 84 0.97 -11.60 -7.25
CA VAL A 84 2.20 -11.30 -8.01
C VAL A 84 3.37 -11.02 -7.07
N MET A 85 3.18 -10.21 -6.02
CA MET A 85 4.25 -9.97 -5.04
C MET A 85 4.66 -11.25 -4.31
N THR A 86 3.71 -12.12 -3.99
CA THR A 86 3.98 -13.44 -3.39
C THR A 86 4.76 -14.34 -4.35
N LEU A 87 4.36 -14.38 -5.62
CA LEU A 87 4.98 -15.21 -6.66
C LEU A 87 6.40 -14.75 -6.98
N MET A 88 6.61 -13.44 -7.11
CA MET A 88 7.93 -12.87 -7.37
C MET A 88 8.89 -13.05 -6.19
N GLY A 89 8.38 -13.24 -4.98
CA GLY A 89 9.21 -13.48 -3.79
C GLY A 89 10.34 -12.45 -3.72
N LYS A 90 11.56 -12.87 -3.36
CA LYS A 90 12.71 -11.96 -3.21
C LYS A 90 12.99 -11.05 -4.42
N ALA A 91 12.59 -11.44 -5.64
CA ALA A 91 12.75 -10.62 -6.83
C ALA A 91 11.86 -9.38 -6.82
N ALA A 92 10.71 -9.42 -6.13
CA ALA A 92 9.83 -8.25 -5.97
C ALA A 92 10.49 -7.11 -5.19
N TRP A 93 11.51 -7.43 -4.39
CA TRP A 93 12.30 -6.48 -3.60
C TRP A 93 13.69 -6.21 -4.19
N TYR A 94 13.93 -6.60 -5.44
CA TYR A 94 15.22 -6.35 -6.08
C TYR A 94 15.35 -4.85 -6.41
N LEU A 95 16.32 -4.19 -5.75
CA LEU A 95 16.70 -2.82 -6.04
C LEU A 95 18.07 -2.82 -6.73
N PRO A 96 18.18 -2.29 -7.97
CA PRO A 96 19.47 -2.15 -8.64
C PRO A 96 20.40 -1.25 -7.83
N LYS A 97 21.67 -1.65 -7.67
CA LYS A 97 22.67 -0.93 -6.85
C LYS A 97 22.88 0.53 -7.25
N TRP A 98 22.69 0.86 -8.53
CA TRP A 98 22.78 2.25 -9.02
C TRP A 98 21.64 3.13 -8.49
N LEU A 99 20.45 2.55 -8.30
CA LEU A 99 19.29 3.25 -7.78
C LEU A 99 19.34 3.38 -6.25
N ASP A 100 19.85 2.36 -5.56
CA ASP A 100 20.12 2.41 -4.11
C ASP A 100 21.07 3.56 -3.73
N ASN A 101 22.01 3.89 -4.61
CA ASN A 101 22.98 4.96 -4.38
C ASN A 101 22.42 6.37 -4.68
N ILE A 102 21.30 6.46 -5.41
CA ILE A 102 20.62 7.73 -5.76
C ILE A 102 19.47 8.02 -4.79
N LEU A 103 18.84 6.98 -4.24
CA LEU A 103 17.69 7.13 -3.36
C LEU A 103 18.11 7.64 -1.98
N PRO A 104 17.53 8.75 -1.49
CA PRO A 104 17.76 9.20 -0.13
C PRO A 104 17.21 8.16 0.85
N LYS A 105 18.00 7.78 1.85
CA LYS A 105 17.56 6.89 2.93
C LYS A 105 16.51 7.63 3.76
N ILE A 106 15.24 7.39 3.47
CA ILE A 106 14.12 7.99 4.22
C ILE A 106 14.00 7.22 5.54
N ASP A 107 14.58 7.80 6.59
CA ASP A 107 14.39 7.38 7.97
C ASP A 107 13.04 7.91 8.47
N VAL A 108 11.97 7.14 8.22
CA VAL A 108 10.59 7.49 8.62
C VAL A 108 10.45 7.53 10.15
N GLU A 109 11.30 6.79 10.87
CA GLU A 109 11.23 6.62 12.33
C GLU A 109 12.12 7.57 13.13
N GLY A 110 12.98 8.38 12.48
CA GLY A 110 13.83 9.35 13.18
C GLY A 110 14.85 8.70 14.13
N GLU A 111 15.13 7.41 13.95
CA GLU A 111 16.13 6.62 14.70
C GLU A 111 17.50 7.32 14.66
N SER A 112 17.84 7.95 13.53
CA SER A 112 19.07 8.70 13.35
C SER A 112 19.18 9.94 14.24
N ILE A 113 18.05 10.59 14.56
CA ILE A 113 18.00 11.76 15.45
C ILE A 113 18.10 11.34 16.92
N LEU A 114 17.49 10.21 17.28
CA LEU A 114 17.52 9.66 18.64
C LEU A 114 18.94 9.20 19.01
N LYS A 115 19.62 8.45 18.15
CA LYS A 115 21.03 8.06 18.34
C LYS A 115 21.97 9.26 18.43
N HIS A 116 21.69 10.33 17.70
CA HIS A 116 22.50 11.56 17.76
C HIS A 116 22.30 12.34 19.07
N LYS A 117 21.13 12.22 19.72
CA LYS A 117 20.87 12.81 21.05
C LYS A 117 21.51 12.03 22.19
N GLU A 118 21.52 10.70 22.13
CA GLU A 118 22.14 9.86 23.16
C GLU A 118 23.66 10.09 23.24
N HIS A 119 24.37 10.08 22.10
CA HIS A 119 25.81 10.36 22.06
C HIS A 119 26.19 11.79 22.48
N LYS A 120 25.30 12.76 22.33
CA LYS A 120 25.54 14.14 22.79
C LYS A 120 25.34 14.31 24.30
N THR A 121 24.56 13.43 24.91
CA THR A 121 24.27 13.44 26.35
C THR A 121 25.41 12.80 27.14
N GLU A 122 25.99 11.70 26.63
CA GLU A 122 27.17 11.06 27.23
C GLU A 122 28.43 11.95 27.21
N ARG A 123 28.64 12.75 26.16
CA ARG A 123 29.78 13.67 26.06
C ARG A 123 29.66 14.92 26.93
N LYS A 124 28.48 15.20 27.51
CA LYS A 124 28.24 16.37 28.37
C LYS A 124 28.28 16.02 29.86
N SER A 125 28.35 14.74 30.22
CA SER A 125 28.44 14.27 31.61
C SER A 125 29.82 13.69 31.99
N SER A 126 30.83 13.86 31.12
CA SER A 126 32.26 13.66 31.43
C SER A 126 32.98 15.00 31.33
#